data_AF-A0A9W4X4L9-F1
#
_entry.id   AF-A0A9W4X4L9-F1
#
_cell.length_a   1.000
_cell.length_b   1.000
_cell.length_c   1.000
_cell.angle_alpha   90.00
_cell.angle_beta   90.00
_cell.angle_gamma   90.00
#
_symmetry.space_group_name_H-M   'P 1'
#
loop_
_entity.id
_entity.type
_entity.pdbx_description
1 polymer ?
#
loop_
_entity_poly.entity_id
_entity_poly.type
_entity_poly.pdbx_seq_one_letter_code
_entity_poly.pdbx_strand_id
1 'polypeptide(L)' 'LNAEQYGAVLYGHKRGDSYQKIADIVQCDKTTVYDAIKRFKETGSAIPKKRCGSKPLFNSNAQSSLKKIIT' A
#
# COMPACT_ATOMS: atom_id res chain seq x y z
N LEU A 1 4.20 3.27 6.26
CA LEU A 1 3.91 4.71 6.34
C LEU A 1 2.49 4.88 6.85
N ASN A 2 2.32 5.57 7.98
CA ASN A 2 1.02 6.12 8.37
C ASN A 2 0.69 7.35 7.49
N ALA A 3 -0.48 7.96 7.68
CA ALA A 3 -0.91 9.08 6.85
C ALA A 3 0.02 10.31 6.98
N GLU A 4 0.52 10.59 8.19
CA GLU A 4 1.41 11.71 8.48
C GLU A 4 2.79 11.54 7.84
N GLN A 5 3.39 10.36 7.98
CA GLN A 5 4.65 10.00 7.34
C GLN A 5 4.55 10.10 5.82
N TYR A 6 3.41 9.71 5.24
CA TYR A 6 3.20 9.85 3.80
C TYR A 6 3.11 11.32 3.38
N GLY A 7 2.41 12.15 4.16
CA GLY A 7 2.37 13.60 3.96
C GLY A 7 3.77 14.21 4.00
N ALA A 8 4.59 13.83 4.97
CA ALA A 8 5.98 14.26 5.09
C ALA A 8 6.82 13.84 3.86
N VAL A 9 6.64 12.61 3.37
CA VAL A 9 7.30 12.11 2.15
C VAL A 9 6.94 12.98 0.94
N LEU A 10 5.65 13.24 0.71
CA LEU A 10 5.21 14.05 -0.42
C LEU A 10 5.67 15.51 -0.31
N TYR A 11 5.62 16.07 0.89
CA TYR A 11 6.06 17.45 1.14
C TYR A 11 7.57 17.61 0.89
N GLY A 12 8.39 16.70 1.40
CA GLY A 12 9.83 16.67 1.14
C GLY A 12 10.14 16.51 -0.35
N HIS A 13 9.41 15.63 -1.05
CA HIS A 13 9.58 15.47 -2.49
C HIS A 13 9.24 16.75 -3.26
N LYS A 14 8.15 17.45 -2.90
CA LYS A 14 7.75 18.72 -3.51
C LYS A 14 8.76 19.84 -3.26
N ARG A 15 9.46 19.81 -2.12
CA ARG A 15 10.56 20.74 -1.80
C ARG A 15 11.86 20.43 -2.56
N GLY A 16 11.96 19.29 -3.23
CA GLY A 16 13.18 18.85 -3.91
C GLY A 16 14.18 18.15 -3.00
N ASP A 17 13.77 17.71 -1.81
CA ASP A 17 14.66 16.94 -0.93
C ASP A 17 15.01 15.57 -1.56
N SER A 18 16.22 15.09 -1.29
CA SER A 18 16.65 13.77 -1.75
C SER A 18 15.87 12.66 -1.05
N TYR A 19 15.68 11.53 -1.73
CA TYR A 19 14.96 10.39 -1.14
C TYR A 19 15.63 9.86 0.14
N GLN A 20 16.96 9.92 0.23
CA GLN A 20 17.68 9.52 1.44
C GLN A 20 17.34 10.45 2.61
N LYS A 21 17.37 11.78 2.39
CA LYS A 21 17.04 12.76 3.43
C LYS A 21 15.59 12.60 3.93
N ILE A 22 14.66 12.36 3.02
CA ILE A 22 13.26 12.10 3.36
C ILE A 22 13.14 10.81 4.19
N ALA A 23 13.84 9.76 3.78
CA ALA A 23 13.89 8.48 4.49
C ALA A 23 14.41 8.65 5.92
N ASP A 24 15.50 9.40 6.11
CA ASP A 24 16.09 9.66 7.41
C ASP A 24 15.13 10.44 8.33
N ILE A 25 14.42 11.46 7.81
CA ILE A 25 13.43 12.25 8.56
C ILE A 25 12.23 11.39 8.98
N VAL A 26 11.74 10.56 8.06
CA VAL A 26 10.54 9.73 8.26
C VAL A 26 10.86 8.42 8.99
N GLN A 27 12.16 8.13 9.19
CA GLN A 27 12.69 6.90 9.74
C GLN A 27 12.17 5.66 9.00
N CYS A 28 12.32 5.66 7.68
CA CYS A 28 11.97 4.52 6.82
C CYS A 28 13.03 4.29 5.73
N ASP A 29 12.93 3.17 5.03
CA ASP A 29 13.85 2.88 3.93
C ASP A 29 13.66 3.82 2.73
N LYS A 30 14.76 4.15 2.06
CA LYS A 30 14.75 4.92 0.81
C LYS A 30 13.84 4.31 -0.27
N THR A 31 13.78 2.99 -0.35
CA THR A 31 12.90 2.26 -1.27
C THR A 31 11.42 2.52 -0.95
N THR A 32 11.07 2.59 0.34
CA THR A 32 9.72 2.93 0.80
C THR A 32 9.31 4.33 0.36
N VAL A 33 10.23 5.30 0.44
CA VAL A 33 10.01 6.67 -0.07
C VAL A 33 9.76 6.67 -1.58
N TYR A 34 10.61 5.95 -2.34
CA TYR A 34 10.45 5.82 -3.78
C TYR A 34 9.09 5.22 -4.16
N ASP A 35 8.72 4.10 -3.55
CA ASP A 35 7.46 3.41 -3.82
C ASP A 35 6.24 4.25 -3.46
N ALA A 36 6.31 5.03 -2.37
CA ALA A 36 5.26 5.95 -1.98
C ALA A 36 5.07 7.05 -3.04
N ILE A 37 6.15 7.71 -3.46
CA ILE A 37 6.09 8.76 -4.48
C ILE A 37 5.60 8.19 -5.82
N LYS A 38 6.10 7.02 -6.23
CA LYS A 38 5.67 6.33 -7.45
C LYS A 38 4.17 6.03 -7.42
N ARG A 39 3.68 5.44 -6.33
CA ARG A 39 2.26 5.15 -6.13
C ARG A 39 1.40 6.41 -6.20
N PHE A 40 1.85 7.50 -5.59
CA PHE A 40 1.14 8.78 -5.65
C PHE A 40 1.04 9.30 -7.09
N LYS A 41 2.12 9.21 -7.88
CA LYS A 41 2.10 9.62 -9.29
C LYS A 41 1.14 8.78 -10.14
N GLU A 42 1.07 7.48 -9.88
CA GLU A 42 0.22 6.56 -10.63
C GLU A 42 -1.27 6.63 -10.23
N THR A 43 -1.56 6.84 -8.95
CA THR A 43 -2.92 6.70 -8.41
C THR A 43 -3.55 8.00 -7.92
N GLY A 44 -2.76 9.06 -7.75
CA GLY A 44 -3.18 10.32 -7.12
C GLY A 44 -3.51 10.20 -5.63
N SER A 45 -3.33 9.02 -5.03
CA SER A 45 -3.73 8.74 -3.65
C SER A 45 -2.54 8.48 -2.74
N ALA A 46 -2.63 9.04 -1.53
CA ALA A 46 -1.70 8.78 -0.44
C ALA A 46 -2.01 7.48 0.33
N ILE A 47 -3.21 6.94 0.13
CA ILE A 47 -3.70 5.80 0.88
C ILE A 47 -3.42 4.52 0.08
N PRO A 48 -2.68 3.54 0.64
CA PRO A 48 -2.56 2.24 0.01
C PRO A 48 -3.95 1.63 -0.20
N LYS A 49 -4.27 1.19 -1.42
CA LYS A 49 -5.51 0.44 -1.66
C LYS A 49 -5.52 -0.77 -0.73
N LYS A 50 -6.65 -0.98 -0.04
CA LYS A 50 -6.89 -2.21 0.71
C LYS A 50 -6.68 -3.38 -0.26
N ARG A 51 -5.72 -4.25 0.06
CA ARG A 51 -5.53 -5.49 -0.71
C ARG A 51 -6.73 -6.37 -0.46
N CYS A 52 -7.66 -6.40 -1.40
CA CYS A 52 -8.67 -7.43 -1.43
C CYS A 52 -8.03 -8.66 -2.09
N GLY A 53 -8.06 -9.80 -1.39
CA GLY A 53 -7.72 -11.08 -2.00
C GLY A 53 -8.61 -11.33 -3.22
N SER A 54 -8.20 -12.29 -4.06
CA SER A 54 -9.05 -12.71 -5.17
C SER A 54 -10.44 -13.08 -4.64
N LYS A 55 -11.47 -12.72 -5.39
CA LYS A 55 -12.83 -13.11 -5.02
C LYS A 55 -12.89 -14.64 -4.99
N PRO A 56 -13.51 -15.24 -3.97
CA PRO A 56 -13.64 -16.69 -3.93
C PRO A 56 -14.43 -17.18 -5.14
N LEU A 57 -13.98 -18.29 -5.74
CA LEU A 57 -14.62 -18.92 -6.90
C LEU A 57 -16.06 -19.34 -6.62
N PHE A 58 -16.31 -19.75 -5.38
CA PHE A 58 -17.62 -20.20 -4.90
C PHE A 58 -18.09 -19.33 -3.74
N ASN A 59 -19.41 -19.12 -3.64
CA ASN A 59 -20.00 -18.51 -2.45
C ASN A 59 -19.88 -19.44 -1.23
N SER A 60 -20.11 -18.91 -0.03
CA SER A 60 -19.93 -19.65 1.24
C SER A 60 -20.74 -20.96 1.30
N ASN A 61 -21.98 -20.93 0.78
CA ASN A 61 -22.87 -22.09 0.80
C ASN A 61 -22.34 -23.19 -0.13
N ALA A 62 -21.94 -22.83 -1.34
CA ALA A 62 -21.33 -23.77 -2.29
C ALA A 62 -20.01 -24.35 -1.74
N GLN A 63 -19.16 -23.53 -1.10
CA GLN A 63 -17.95 -24.04 -0.45
C GLN A 63 -18.27 -25.04 0.67
N SER A 64 -19.28 -24.76 1.50
CA SER A 64 -19.68 -25.65 2.59
C SER A 64 -20.22 -26.98 2.06
N SER A 65 -21.07 -26.95 1.04
CA SER A 65 -21.59 -28.17 0.40
C SER A 65 -20.49 -28.99 -0.24
N LEU A 66 -19.57 -28.36 -0.98
CA LEU A 66 -18.42 -29.05 -1.58
C LEU A 66 -17.51 -29.68 -0.51
N LYS A 67 -17.26 -28.96 0.59
CA LYS A 67 -16.44 -29.47 1.70
C LYS A 67 -17.05 -30.73 2.32
N LYS A 68 -18.37 -30.79 2.49
CA LYS A 68 -19.10 -31.97 2.98
C LYS A 68 -19.09 -33.17 2.02
N ILE A 69 -18.86 -32.96 0.73
CA ILE A 69 -18.78 -34.05 -0.25
C ILE A 69 -17.39 -34.69 -0.22
N ILE A 70 -16.35 -33.89 0.06
CA ILE A 70 -14.95 -34.32 0.02
C ILE A 70 -14.48 -34.84 1.39
N THR A 71 -15.16 -34.45 2.48
CA THR A 71 -14.90 -34.89 3.87
C THR A 71 -15.88 -35.98 4.27
#